data_AF-A0A0S9QCN5-F1
#
_entry.id   AF-A0A0S9QCN5-F1
#
_cell.length_a   1.000
_cell.length_b   1.000
_cell.length_c   1.000
_cell.angle_alpha   90.00
_cell.angle_beta   90.00
_cell.angle_gamma   90.00
#
_symmetry.space_group_name_H-M   'P 1'
#
loop_
_entity.id
_entity.type
_entity.pdbx_description
1 polymer ?
#
loop_
_entity_poly.entity_id
_entity_poly.type
_entity_poly.pdbx_seq_one_letter_code
_entity_poly.pdbx_strand_id
1 'polypeptide(L)'
;MSFRRTISWTAATRDMRNDRVQLPAGFLSARGLIECFVKTRRPLVVAGKFDRAAIMAHAAAAAKQHQARTGSTWAAAMSVSLKAAWQVAKAAHRAAAH
;
A
#
# COMPACT_ATOMS: atom_id res chain seq x y z
N MET A 1 17.97 -14.50 23.78
CA MET A 1 18.14 -13.14 23.23
C MET A 1 16.78 -12.46 23.20
N SER A 2 16.51 -11.50 24.08
CA SER A 2 15.26 -10.74 24.03
C SER A 2 15.41 -9.59 23.04
N PHE A 3 14.64 -9.61 21.96
CA PHE A 3 14.51 -8.44 21.08
C PHE A 3 13.67 -7.39 21.80
N ARG A 4 14.30 -6.39 22.44
CA ARG A 4 13.58 -5.18 22.83
C ARG A 4 13.17 -4.43 21.57
N ARG A 5 11.90 -4.57 21.17
CA ARG A 5 11.28 -3.75 20.13
C ARG A 5 11.07 -2.34 20.68
N THR A 6 11.99 -1.43 20.37
CA THR A 6 11.82 0.00 20.65
C THR A 6 10.87 0.59 19.62
N ILE A 7 9.71 1.08 20.06
CA ILE A 7 8.78 1.79 19.19
C ILE A 7 9.24 3.25 19.10
N SER A 8 9.65 3.69 17.91
CA SER A 8 9.88 5.11 17.64
C SER A 8 8.53 5.82 17.47
N TRP A 9 8.11 6.53 18.51
CA TRP A 9 6.87 7.31 18.51
C TRP A 9 6.88 8.45 17.48
N THR A 10 8.05 9.01 17.18
CA THR A 10 8.22 10.03 16.13
C THR A 10 8.03 9.44 14.74
N ALA A 11 8.56 8.24 14.46
CA ALA A 11 8.30 7.54 13.20
C ALA A 11 6.82 7.17 13.04
N ALA A 12 6.20 6.65 14.11
CA ALA A 12 4.79 6.29 14.11
C ALA A 12 3.87 7.50 13.86
N THR A 13 4.13 8.63 14.51
CA THR A 13 3.32 9.86 14.34
C THR A 13 3.54 10.52 12.98
N ARG A 14 4.76 10.50 12.44
CA ARG A 14 5.04 10.93 11.07
C ARG A 14 4.31 10.07 10.05
N ASP A 15 4.30 8.76 10.24
CA ASP A 15 3.53 7.84 9.39
C ASP A 15 2.03 8.13 9.47
N MET A 16 1.46 8.25 10.68
CA MET A 16 0.04 8.57 10.86
C MET A 16 -0.34 9.91 10.19
N ARG A 17 0.55 10.90 10.19
CA ARG A 17 0.34 12.16 9.46
C ARG A 17 0.39 11.96 7.95
N ASN A 18 1.38 11.22 7.44
CA ASN A 18 1.50 10.89 6.01
C ASN A 18 0.29 10.09 5.50
N ASP A 19 -0.28 9.24 6.33
CA ASP A 19 -1.48 8.46 6.00
C ASP A 19 -2.75 9.34 5.93
N ARG A 20 -2.74 10.51 6.61
CA ARG A 20 -3.83 11.50 6.64
C ARG A 20 -3.66 12.66 5.64
N VAL A 21 -2.55 12.72 4.91
CA VAL A 21 -2.35 13.73 3.86
C VAL A 21 -3.43 13.56 2.79
N GLN A 22 -3.98 14.68 2.32
CA GLN A 22 -5.02 14.73 1.27
C GLN A 22 -4.78 13.68 0.19
N LEU A 23 -5.71 12.75 0.10
CA LEU A 23 -5.61 11.62 -0.80
C LEU A 23 -6.07 12.08 -2.19
N PRO A 24 -5.27 11.84 -3.24
CA PRO A 24 -5.66 12.22 -4.59
C PRO A 24 -6.96 11.49 -4.99
N ALA A 25 -7.73 12.12 -5.89
CA ALA A 25 -8.97 11.54 -6.39
C ALA A 25 -8.76 10.09 -6.87
N GLY A 26 -9.62 9.18 -6.43
CA GLY A 26 -9.55 7.74 -6.73
C GLY A 26 -8.46 6.95 -5.99
N PHE A 27 -7.83 7.51 -4.95
CA PHE A 27 -6.98 6.75 -4.04
C PHE A 27 -7.75 5.65 -3.28
N LEU A 28 -8.94 5.96 -2.76
CA LEU A 28 -9.74 4.99 -1.99
C LEU A 28 -10.16 3.79 -2.86
N SER A 29 -10.53 4.04 -4.12
CA SER A 29 -10.87 2.96 -5.04
C SER A 29 -9.64 2.12 -5.41
N ALA A 30 -8.48 2.74 -5.65
CA ALA A 30 -7.23 2.02 -5.87
C ALA A 30 -6.84 1.16 -4.66
N ARG A 31 -6.99 1.69 -3.44
CA ARG A 31 -6.72 0.96 -2.20
C ARG A 31 -7.63 -0.26 -2.04
N GLY A 32 -8.95 -0.10 -2.24
CA GLY A 32 -9.89 -1.21 -2.16
C GLY A 32 -9.61 -2.31 -3.19
N LEU A 33 -9.21 -1.93 -4.41
CA LEU A 33 -8.76 -2.89 -5.43
C LEU A 33 -7.52 -3.67 -4.99
N ILE A 34 -6.54 -3.00 -4.39
CA ILE A 34 -5.33 -3.66 -3.91
C ILE A 34 -5.65 -4.58 -2.74
N GLU A 35 -6.48 -4.18 -1.78
CA GLU A 35 -6.94 -5.04 -0.69
C GLU A 35 -7.65 -6.30 -1.23
N CYS A 36 -8.44 -6.18 -2.30
CA CYS A 36 -9.01 -7.31 -3.01
C CYS A 36 -7.94 -8.21 -3.66
N PHE A 37 -6.92 -7.62 -4.32
CA PHE A 37 -5.81 -8.38 -4.90
C PHE A 37 -4.96 -9.10 -3.86
N VAL A 38 -4.79 -8.54 -2.66
CA VAL A 38 -4.11 -9.23 -1.56
C VAL A 38 -4.87 -10.50 -1.17
N LYS A 39 -6.21 -10.45 -1.12
CA LYS A 39 -7.06 -11.59 -0.77
C LYS A 39 -7.16 -12.64 -1.88
N THR A 40 -7.16 -12.22 -3.14
CA THR A 40 -7.47 -13.08 -4.29
C THR A 40 -6.25 -13.57 -5.06
N ARG A 41 -5.10 -12.89 -4.92
CA ARG A 41 -3.90 -13.18 -5.71
C ARG A 41 -2.73 -13.56 -4.81
N ARG A 42 -1.92 -12.56 -4.45
CA ARG A 42 -0.60 -12.76 -3.80
C ARG A 42 -0.47 -11.80 -2.63
N PRO A 43 0.00 -12.26 -1.46
CA PRO A 43 0.23 -11.38 -0.31
C PRO A 43 1.35 -10.37 -0.62
N LEU A 44 1.27 -9.19 -0.01
CA LEU A 44 2.28 -8.14 -0.14
C LEU A 44 3.47 -8.33 0.81
N VAL A 45 3.31 -9.20 1.80
CA VAL A 45 4.30 -9.48 2.84
C VAL A 45 4.40 -10.99 2.98
N VAL A 46 5.62 -11.51 2.89
CA VAL A 46 5.93 -12.94 3.02
C VAL A 46 7.05 -13.09 4.04
N ALA A 47 6.85 -13.93 5.05
CA ALA A 47 7.82 -14.16 6.13
C ALA A 47 8.32 -12.86 6.78
N GLY A 48 7.43 -11.89 7.00
CA GLY A 48 7.77 -10.59 7.60
C GLY A 48 8.60 -9.67 6.71
N LYS A 49 8.77 -9.97 5.43
CA LYS A 49 9.46 -9.12 4.45
C LYS A 49 8.49 -8.63 3.38
N PHE A 50 8.68 -7.40 2.92
CA PHE A 50 7.89 -6.84 1.82
C PHE A 50 8.25 -7.53 0.50
N ASP A 51 7.22 -8.01 -0.20
CA ASP A 51 7.34 -8.54 -1.55
C ASP A 51 7.20 -7.39 -2.56
N ARG A 52 8.34 -6.81 -2.94
CA ARG A 52 8.40 -5.67 -3.86
C ARG A 52 7.76 -6.00 -5.22
N ALA A 53 7.91 -7.23 -5.70
CA ALA A 53 7.33 -7.66 -6.97
C ALA A 53 5.80 -7.71 -6.89
N ALA A 54 5.25 -8.26 -5.81
CA ALA A 54 3.80 -8.26 -5.57
C ALA A 54 3.23 -6.84 -5.42
N ILE A 55 3.94 -5.95 -4.70
CA ILE A 55 3.54 -4.55 -4.54
C ILE A 55 3.46 -3.85 -5.90
N MET A 56 4.50 -3.98 -6.73
CA MET A 56 4.52 -3.37 -8.06
C MET A 56 3.46 -3.96 -9.00
N ALA A 57 3.27 -5.28 -8.97
CA ALA A 57 2.26 -5.96 -9.80
C ALA A 57 0.83 -5.51 -9.46
N HIS A 58 0.48 -5.44 -8.17
CA HIS A 58 -0.83 -4.98 -7.73
C HIS A 58 -1.04 -3.50 -8.01
N ALA A 59 0.00 -2.68 -7.81
CA ALA A 59 -0.05 -1.25 -8.14
C ALA A 59 -0.28 -1.03 -9.65
N ALA A 60 0.42 -1.76 -10.53
CA ALA A 60 0.25 -1.65 -11.97
C ALA A 60 -1.16 -2.10 -12.43
N ALA A 61 -1.69 -3.17 -11.84
CA ALA A 61 -3.05 -3.64 -12.14
C ALA A 61 -4.12 -2.63 -11.70
N ALA A 62 -3.97 -2.06 -10.49
CA ALA A 62 -4.88 -1.02 -9.99
C ALA A 62 -4.75 0.28 -10.81
N ALA A 63 -3.54 0.65 -11.23
CA ALA A 63 -3.29 1.82 -12.07
C ALA A 63 -3.98 1.71 -13.42
N LYS A 64 -3.96 0.53 -14.06
CA LYS A 64 -4.70 0.30 -15.32
C LYS A 64 -6.19 0.53 -15.15
N GLN A 65 -6.79 0.00 -14.08
CA GLN A 65 -8.21 0.20 -13.79
C GLN A 65 -8.53 1.65 -13.42
N HIS A 66 -7.64 2.32 -12.69
CA HIS A 66 -7.79 3.73 -12.35
C HIS A 66 -7.74 4.60 -13.62
N GLN A 67 -6.73 4.41 -14.46
CA GLN A 67 -6.59 5.10 -15.75
C GLN A 67 -7.82 4.90 -16.64
N ALA A 68 -8.35 3.68 -16.74
CA ALA A 68 -9.54 3.40 -17.53
C ALA A 68 -10.80 4.12 -17.01
N ARG A 69 -10.89 4.39 -15.70
CA ARG A 69 -12.05 5.07 -15.08
C ARG A 69 -11.96 6.58 -15.11
N THR A 70 -10.77 7.15 -14.90
CA THR A 70 -10.58 8.60 -14.76
C THR A 70 -10.00 9.27 -16.00
N GLY A 71 -9.48 8.52 -16.97
CA GLY A 71 -8.77 9.08 -18.13
C GLY A 71 -7.44 9.75 -17.75
N SER A 72 -6.94 9.52 -16.53
CA SER A 72 -5.69 10.10 -16.03
C SER A 72 -4.46 9.56 -16.76
N THR A 73 -3.34 10.29 -16.70
CA THR A 73 -2.08 9.80 -17.27
C THR A 73 -1.59 8.57 -16.50
N TRP A 74 -0.83 7.69 -17.18
CA TRP A 74 -0.24 6.51 -16.55
C TRP A 74 0.61 6.86 -15.32
N ALA A 75 1.40 7.93 -15.40
CA ALA A 75 2.23 8.39 -14.29
C ALA A 75 1.40 8.80 -13.06
N ALA A 76 0.27 9.50 -13.27
CA ALA A 76 -0.64 9.87 -12.19
C ALA A 76 -1.32 8.63 -11.59
N ALA A 77 -1.88 7.76 -12.44
CA ALA A 77 -2.55 6.54 -12.01
C ALA A 77 -1.61 5.59 -11.24
N MET A 78 -0.37 5.44 -11.70
CA MET A 78 0.66 4.63 -11.03
C MET A 78 1.07 5.25 -9.70
N SER A 79 1.25 6.58 -9.63
CA SER A 79 1.62 7.26 -8.38
C SER A 79 0.57 7.06 -7.28
N VAL A 80 -0.72 7.18 -7.63
CA VAL A 80 -1.83 6.95 -6.70
C VAL A 80 -1.87 5.49 -6.27
N SER A 81 -1.78 4.56 -7.23
CA SER A 81 -1.90 3.12 -6.96
C SER A 81 -0.72 2.58 -6.17
N LEU A 82 0.51 3.06 -6.44
CA LEU A 82 1.69 2.66 -5.69
C LEU A 82 1.64 3.16 -4.24
N LYS A 83 1.18 4.40 -4.02
CA LYS A 83 0.96 4.92 -2.66
C LYS A 83 -0.07 4.08 -1.92
N ALA A 84 -1.18 3.72 -2.57
CA ALA A 84 -2.20 2.84 -2.00
C ALA A 84 -1.62 1.45 -1.67
N ALA A 85 -0.83 0.87 -2.57
CA ALA A 85 -0.25 -0.46 -2.37
C ALA A 85 0.73 -0.48 -1.20
N TRP A 86 1.53 0.57 -1.05
CA TRP A 86 2.44 0.71 0.08
C TRP A 86 1.71 0.83 1.42
N GLN A 87 0.57 1.52 1.46
CA GLN A 87 -0.25 1.61 2.67
C GLN A 87 -0.80 0.24 3.09
N VAL A 88 -1.32 -0.53 2.13
CA VAL A 88 -1.83 -1.90 2.39
C VAL A 88 -0.69 -2.83 2.81
N ALA A 89 0.48 -2.74 2.17
CA ALA A 89 1.64 -3.55 2.53
C ALA A 89 2.13 -3.25 3.95
N LYS A 90 2.23 -1.98 4.34
CA LYS A 90 2.59 -1.58 5.71
C LYS A 90 1.58 -2.11 6.74
N ALA A 91 0.29 -1.98 6.45
CA ALA A 91 -0.77 -2.49 7.32
C ALA A 91 -0.67 -4.02 7.49
N ALA A 92 -0.48 -4.76 6.40
CA ALA A 92 -0.28 -6.21 6.43
C ALA A 92 0.99 -6.61 7.21
N HIS A 93 2.09 -5.88 7.06
CA HIS A 93 3.32 -6.14 7.79
C HIS A 93 3.16 -5.92 9.29
N ARG A 94 2.45 -4.85 9.69
CA ARG A 94 2.13 -4.60 11.11
C ARG A 94 1.21 -5.69 11.66
N ALA A 95 0.17 -6.08 10.93
CA ALA A 95 -0.75 -7.14 11.33
C ALA A 95 -0.03 -8.50 11.51
N ALA A 96 0.93 -8.84 10.67
CA ALA A 96 1.72 -10.07 10.78
C ALA A 96 2.77 -10.03 11.92
N ALA A 97 2.99 -8.88 12.55
CA ALA A 97 3.96 -8.72 13.63
C ALA A 97 3.35 -8.83 15.04
N HIS A 98 2.01 -8.89 15.11
CA HIS A 98 1.18 -9.09 16.31
C HIS A 98 0.63 -10.51 16.33
#